data_AF-A0A0X1RW83-F1
#
_entry.id   AF-A0A0X1RW83-F1
#
_cell.length_a   1.000
_cell.length_b   1.000
_cell.length_c   1.000
_cell.angle_alpha   90.00
_cell.angle_beta   90.00
_cell.angle_gamma   90.00
#
_symmetry.space_group_name_H-M   'P 1'
#
loop_
_entity.id
_entity.type
_entity.pdbx_description
1 polymer ?
#
loop_
_entity_poly.entity_id
_entity_poly.type
_entity_poly.pdbx_seq_one_letter_code
_entity_poly.pdbx_strand_id
1 'polypeptide(L)'
;MVGTIYLCKNCGVAAGISALSFHKTKINSKEKLPTQEHFGNTIGTLPNKGGTSSTYLTSGLNKYKTALKFKDTPYIMGNVSQFSKPEDKIASRITSTLSSNSTAPILLTRTYKLNKKYTKNYRHYVTVSGYKTKDKKVRLIDPNHHTEFTGGKAYWTDLGSKTKNGVTKSVYNADVEGNNAVMIW
;
A
#
# COMPACT_ATOMS: atom_id res chain seq x y z
N MET A 1 18.76 -2.73 -20.36
CA MET A 1 18.17 -4.00 -19.86
C MET A 1 16.92 -3.68 -19.06
N VAL A 2 15.74 -3.94 -19.63
CA VAL A 2 14.46 -3.79 -18.93
C VAL A 2 14.25 -5.07 -18.10
N GLY A 3 14.71 -5.06 -16.85
CA GLY A 3 14.56 -6.22 -15.97
C GLY A 3 13.07 -6.51 -15.75
N THR A 4 12.65 -7.75 -16.02
CA THR A 4 11.28 -8.24 -15.79
C THR A 4 10.85 -7.90 -14.37
N ILE A 5 9.95 -6.91 -14.23
CA ILE A 5 9.42 -6.49 -12.93
C ILE A 5 8.33 -7.49 -12.56
N TYR A 6 8.66 -8.44 -11.71
CA TYR A 6 7.66 -9.29 -11.09
C TYR A 6 6.74 -8.43 -10.20
N LEU A 7 5.44 -8.63 -10.32
CA LEU A 7 4.45 -8.13 -9.37
C LEU A 7 4.02 -9.30 -8.49
N CYS A 8 3.98 -9.10 -7.17
CA CYS A 8 3.40 -10.12 -6.30
C CYS A 8 1.90 -10.27 -6.63
N LYS A 9 1.50 -11.46 -7.06
CA LYS A 9 0.19 -11.72 -7.68
C LYS A 9 -1.00 -11.32 -6.79
N ASN A 10 -0.91 -11.59 -5.48
CA ASN A 10 -2.00 -11.35 -4.53
C ASN A 10 -1.75 -10.18 -3.56
N CYS A 11 -0.63 -9.45 -3.67
CA CYS A 11 -0.34 -8.37 -2.72
C CYS A 11 -1.37 -7.25 -2.79
N GLY A 12 -1.87 -6.90 -3.98
CA GLY A 12 -2.91 -5.89 -4.14
C GLY A 12 -4.24 -6.32 -3.52
N VAL A 13 -4.62 -7.59 -3.67
CA VAL A 13 -5.82 -8.15 -3.04
C VAL A 13 -5.73 -8.05 -1.53
N ALA A 14 -4.65 -8.60 -0.95
CA ALA A 14 -4.47 -8.62 0.50
C ALA A 14 -4.29 -7.22 1.10
N ALA A 15 -3.59 -6.32 0.41
CA ALA A 15 -3.46 -4.93 0.84
C ALA A 15 -4.81 -4.18 0.81
N GLY A 16 -5.61 -4.40 -0.23
CA GLY A 16 -6.96 -3.82 -0.34
C GLY A 16 -7.90 -4.33 0.76
N ILE A 17 -7.94 -5.64 1.00
CA ILE A 17 -8.71 -6.22 2.11
C ILE A 17 -8.25 -5.66 3.46
N SER A 18 -6.94 -5.54 3.67
CA SER A 18 -6.38 -4.95 4.90
C SER A 18 -6.82 -3.49 5.09
N ALA A 19 -6.89 -2.71 4.01
CA ALA A 19 -7.31 -1.32 4.05
C ALA A 19 -8.82 -1.18 4.35
N LEU A 20 -9.66 -2.01 3.72
CA LEU A 20 -11.10 -2.07 4.03
C LEU A 20 -11.35 -2.51 5.48
N SER A 21 -10.58 -3.50 5.96
CA SER A 21 -10.64 -3.99 7.34
C SER A 21 -10.28 -2.91 8.35
N PHE A 22 -9.22 -2.15 8.09
CA PHE A 22 -8.84 -1.00 8.92
C PHE A 22 -9.99 -0.02 9.07
N HIS A 23 -10.61 0.39 7.96
CA HIS A 23 -11.74 1.31 8.01
C HIS A 23 -12.94 0.72 8.75
N LYS A 24 -13.35 -0.51 8.42
CA LYS A 24 -14.45 -1.21 9.10
C LYS A 24 -14.27 -1.23 10.61
N THR A 25 -13.06 -1.53 11.11
CA THR A 25 -12.75 -1.50 12.53
C THR A 25 -12.86 -0.09 13.11
N LYS A 26 -12.36 0.93 12.41
CA LYS A 26 -12.41 2.32 12.86
C LYS A 26 -13.82 2.85 13.03
N ILE A 27 -14.74 2.49 12.14
CA ILE A 27 -16.14 2.91 12.21
C ILE A 27 -17.05 1.92 12.94
N ASN A 28 -16.48 0.86 13.53
CA ASN A 28 -17.22 -0.22 14.18
C ASN A 28 -18.36 -0.79 13.31
N SER A 29 -18.14 -0.89 11.99
CA SER A 29 -19.15 -1.41 11.07
C SER A 29 -19.33 -2.91 11.25
N LYS A 30 -20.56 -3.43 11.10
CA LYS A 30 -20.86 -4.87 11.11
C LYS A 30 -20.87 -5.49 9.70
N GLU A 31 -20.69 -4.66 8.66
CA GLU A 31 -20.70 -5.12 7.28
C GLU A 31 -19.62 -6.17 7.02
N LYS A 32 -19.96 -7.17 6.21
CA LYS A 32 -19.02 -8.20 5.80
C LYS A 32 -18.01 -7.62 4.81
N LEU A 33 -16.73 -7.89 5.04
CA LEU A 33 -15.70 -7.61 4.04
C LEU A 33 -15.82 -8.62 2.89
N PRO A 34 -15.45 -8.23 1.66
CA PRO A 34 -15.35 -9.19 0.57
C PRO A 34 -14.31 -10.26 0.87
N THR A 35 -14.49 -11.45 0.30
CA THR A 35 -13.45 -12.47 0.27
C THR A 35 -12.28 -12.01 -0.60
N GLN A 36 -11.09 -12.59 -0.41
CA GLN A 36 -9.95 -12.33 -1.29
C GLN A 36 -10.27 -12.67 -2.75
N GLU A 37 -11.06 -13.72 -2.98
CA GLU A 37 -11.49 -14.12 -4.31
C GLU A 37 -12.40 -13.06 -4.96
N HIS A 38 -13.45 -12.64 -4.25
CA HIS A 38 -14.39 -11.65 -4.77
C HIS A 38 -13.68 -10.30 -5.04
N PHE A 39 -12.81 -9.88 -4.12
CA PHE A 39 -12.03 -8.66 -4.31
C PHE A 39 -10.98 -8.81 -5.43
N GLY A 40 -10.37 -10.00 -5.56
CA GLY A 40 -9.44 -10.34 -6.64
C GLY A 40 -10.06 -10.27 -8.03
N ASN A 41 -11.30 -10.75 -8.18
CA ASN A 41 -12.08 -10.58 -9.40
C ASN A 41 -12.39 -9.10 -9.66
N THR A 42 -12.73 -8.36 -8.60
CA THR A 42 -13.07 -6.94 -8.68
C THR A 42 -11.91 -6.06 -9.20
N ILE A 43 -10.67 -6.40 -8.83
CA ILE A 43 -9.45 -5.63 -9.20
C ILE A 43 -8.66 -6.26 -10.36
N GLY A 44 -9.21 -7.27 -11.03
CA GLY A 44 -8.61 -7.91 -12.21
C GLY A 44 -7.42 -8.84 -11.92
N THR A 45 -7.17 -9.21 -10.66
CA THR A 45 -6.13 -10.19 -10.30
C THR A 45 -6.57 -11.62 -10.63
N LEU A 46 -7.85 -11.92 -10.47
CA LEU A 46 -8.46 -13.22 -10.79
C LEU A 46 -9.36 -13.11 -12.03
N PRO A 47 -9.49 -14.19 -12.83
CA PRO A 47 -8.93 -15.54 -12.63
C PRO A 47 -7.47 -15.70 -13.10
N ASN A 48 -6.90 -14.69 -13.75
CA ASN A 48 -5.62 -14.78 -14.47
C ASN A 48 -4.38 -14.87 -13.55
N LYS A 49 -4.56 -14.78 -12.22
CA LYS A 49 -3.51 -14.76 -11.20
C LYS A 49 -2.42 -13.72 -11.51
N GLY A 50 -2.81 -12.58 -12.08
CA GLY A 50 -1.93 -11.46 -12.42
C GLY A 50 -1.82 -10.45 -11.28
N GLY A 51 -0.77 -9.62 -11.30
CA GLY A 51 -0.73 -8.44 -10.43
C GLY A 51 -1.81 -7.42 -10.82
N THR A 52 -2.20 -6.54 -9.89
CA THR A 52 -3.15 -5.45 -10.15
C THR A 52 -2.42 -4.10 -10.28
N SER A 53 -3.03 -3.14 -11.00
CA SER A 53 -2.56 -1.75 -11.05
C SER A 53 -3.20 -0.93 -9.91
N SER A 54 -2.61 0.22 -9.61
CA SER A 54 -3.15 1.12 -8.59
C SER A 54 -4.49 1.70 -9.02
N THR A 55 -4.72 1.85 -10.33
CA THR A 55 -6.02 2.25 -10.88
C THR A 55 -7.11 1.24 -10.55
N TYR A 56 -6.89 -0.04 -10.83
CA TYR A 56 -7.87 -1.10 -10.54
C TYR A 56 -8.05 -1.29 -9.04
N LEU A 57 -6.97 -1.24 -8.25
CA LEU A 57 -7.03 -1.34 -6.80
C LEU A 57 -7.83 -0.18 -6.19
N THR A 58 -7.59 1.07 -6.61
CA THR A 58 -8.32 2.26 -6.14
C THR A 58 -9.80 2.17 -6.52
N SER A 59 -10.11 1.79 -7.76
CA SER A 59 -11.49 1.60 -8.23
C SER A 59 -12.21 0.51 -7.42
N GLY A 60 -11.55 -0.63 -7.19
CA GLY A 60 -12.09 -1.73 -6.39
C GLY A 60 -12.35 -1.34 -4.93
N LEU A 61 -11.45 -0.59 -4.30
CA LEU A 61 -11.66 -0.06 -2.95
C LEU A 61 -12.86 0.88 -2.89
N ASN A 62 -12.96 1.81 -3.85
CA ASN A 62 -14.04 2.80 -3.89
C ASN A 62 -15.43 2.20 -4.16
N LYS A 63 -15.52 0.97 -4.70
CA LYS A 63 -16.81 0.24 -4.77
C LYS A 63 -17.42 -0.04 -3.39
N TYR A 64 -16.62 -0.07 -2.33
CA TYR A 64 -17.09 -0.27 -0.96
C TYR A 64 -17.48 1.04 -0.27
N LYS A 65 -17.49 2.18 -0.98
CA LYS A 65 -17.88 3.50 -0.44
C LYS A 65 -19.17 3.44 0.38
N THR A 66 -20.25 2.94 -0.24
CA THR A 66 -21.59 2.88 0.39
C THR A 66 -21.65 1.86 1.51
N ALA A 67 -21.19 0.63 1.26
CA ALA A 67 -21.22 -0.45 2.24
C ALA A 67 -20.46 -0.04 3.52
N LEU A 68 -19.27 0.56 3.37
CA LEU A 68 -18.47 0.98 4.50
C LEU A 68 -18.72 2.44 4.93
N LYS A 69 -19.79 3.08 4.45
CA LYS A 69 -20.24 4.41 4.92
C LYS A 69 -19.15 5.49 4.86
N PHE A 70 -18.32 5.47 3.83
CA PHE A 70 -17.38 6.55 3.56
C PHE A 70 -18.14 7.82 3.19
N LYS A 71 -17.74 8.98 3.74
CA LYS A 71 -18.40 10.26 3.51
C LYS A 71 -18.29 10.74 2.06
N ASP A 72 -17.15 10.46 1.43
CA ASP A 72 -16.71 10.94 0.13
C ASP A 72 -16.00 9.81 -0.64
N THR A 73 -15.31 10.10 -1.74
CA THR A 73 -14.52 9.08 -2.47
C THR A 73 -13.25 8.78 -1.67
N PRO A 74 -13.16 7.63 -1.00
CA PRO A 74 -12.25 7.48 0.12
C PRO A 74 -10.79 7.22 -0.26
N TYR A 75 -10.55 6.69 -1.46
CA TYR A 75 -9.22 6.41 -1.96
C TYR A 75 -8.95 7.17 -3.25
N ILE A 76 -7.84 7.93 -3.26
CA ILE A 76 -7.25 8.54 -4.44
C ILE A 76 -5.85 7.99 -4.65
N MET A 77 -5.33 8.11 -5.88
CA MET A 77 -4.01 7.61 -6.25
C MET A 77 -3.07 8.73 -6.66
N GLY A 78 -1.77 8.49 -6.53
CA GLY A 78 -0.78 9.47 -6.98
C GLY A 78 0.68 9.07 -6.78
N ASN A 79 1.51 9.83 -7.48
CA ASN A 79 2.97 9.70 -7.47
C ASN A 79 3.62 10.61 -6.43
N VAL A 80 4.90 10.36 -6.18
CA VAL A 80 5.77 11.07 -5.25
C VAL A 80 7.09 11.55 -5.88
N SER A 81 7.49 11.00 -7.02
CA SER A 81 8.78 11.27 -7.67
C SER A 81 8.94 12.72 -8.13
N GLN A 82 7.83 13.38 -8.46
CA GLN A 82 7.77 14.78 -8.88
C GLN A 82 8.05 15.78 -7.76
N PHE A 83 8.01 15.36 -6.49
CA PHE A 83 8.26 16.27 -5.38
C PHE A 83 9.74 16.38 -5.05
N SER A 84 10.19 17.59 -4.69
CA SER A 84 11.56 17.83 -4.21
C SER A 84 11.86 17.02 -2.95
N LYS A 85 10.89 16.95 -2.02
CA LYS A 85 10.93 16.17 -0.77
C LYS A 85 9.78 15.12 -0.72
N PRO A 86 9.92 13.96 -1.37
CA PRO A 86 8.93 12.89 -1.35
C PRO A 86 8.68 12.33 0.03
N GLU A 87 9.68 12.30 0.92
CA GLU A 87 9.51 11.87 2.30
C GLU A 87 8.44 12.69 3.03
N ASP A 88 8.46 14.02 2.86
CA ASP A 88 7.50 14.94 3.46
C ASP A 88 6.12 14.71 2.84
N LYS A 89 6.04 14.48 1.52
CA LYS A 89 4.78 14.22 0.84
C LYS A 89 4.16 12.87 1.22
N ILE A 90 4.99 11.83 1.35
CA ILE A 90 4.57 10.51 1.81
C ILE A 90 4.07 10.62 3.25
N ALA A 91 4.86 11.24 4.14
CA ALA A 91 4.48 11.44 5.52
C ALA A 91 3.16 12.19 5.64
N SER A 92 3.01 13.32 4.93
CA SER A 92 1.80 14.15 5.00
C SER A 92 0.55 13.37 4.56
N ARG A 93 0.63 12.62 3.46
CA ARG A 93 -0.47 11.80 2.94
C ARG A 93 -0.82 10.66 3.91
N ILE A 94 0.19 9.99 4.47
CA ILE A 94 -0.04 8.93 5.47
C ILE A 94 -0.73 9.52 6.70
N THR A 95 -0.21 10.62 7.25
CA THR A 95 -0.76 11.21 8.47
C THR A 95 -2.17 11.73 8.25
N SER A 96 -2.43 12.43 7.14
CA SER A 96 -3.77 12.96 6.86
C SER A 96 -4.80 11.85 6.80
N THR A 97 -4.51 10.81 6.03
CA THR A 97 -5.43 9.68 5.79
C THR A 97 -5.73 8.91 7.07
N LEU A 98 -4.69 8.63 7.87
CA LEU A 98 -4.87 7.92 9.15
C LEU A 98 -5.63 8.75 10.19
N SER A 99 -5.56 10.09 10.14
CA SER A 99 -6.25 10.98 11.09
C SER A 99 -7.66 11.40 10.67
N SER A 100 -7.90 11.67 9.39
CA SER A 100 -9.13 12.35 8.92
C SER A 100 -10.15 11.41 8.28
N ASN A 101 -9.69 10.41 7.50
CA ASN A 101 -10.56 9.65 6.60
C ASN A 101 -10.80 8.21 7.08
N SER A 102 -10.16 7.81 8.18
CA SER A 102 -10.19 6.43 8.69
C SER A 102 -9.84 5.37 7.64
N THR A 103 -9.16 5.77 6.55
CA THR A 103 -8.62 4.88 5.53
C THR A 103 -7.20 4.49 5.88
N ALA A 104 -6.73 3.36 5.37
CA ALA A 104 -5.34 2.95 5.50
C ALA A 104 -4.64 3.13 4.15
N PRO A 105 -3.58 3.94 4.06
CA PRO A 105 -2.83 4.10 2.82
C PRO A 105 -2.27 2.76 2.32
N ILE A 106 -2.21 2.57 1.01
CA ILE A 106 -1.51 1.46 0.36
C ILE A 106 -0.36 2.05 -0.45
N LEU A 107 0.83 1.45 -0.29
CA LEU A 107 2.05 1.87 -0.95
C LEU A 107 2.53 0.79 -1.91
N LEU A 108 2.88 1.18 -3.15
CA LEU A 108 3.65 0.35 -4.05
C LEU A 108 5.13 0.54 -3.76
N THR A 109 5.81 -0.56 -3.46
CA THR A 109 7.18 -0.55 -2.94
C THR A 109 8.10 -1.39 -3.81
N ARG A 110 9.39 -1.01 -3.85
CA ARG A 110 10.48 -1.89 -4.22
C ARG A 110 11.02 -2.59 -2.99
N THR A 111 10.76 -3.87 -2.85
CA THR A 111 11.04 -4.68 -1.65
C THR A 111 12.47 -4.53 -1.14
N TYR A 112 13.48 -4.68 -2.01
CA TYR A 112 14.90 -4.58 -1.64
C TYR A 112 15.35 -3.19 -1.15
N LYS A 113 14.59 -2.13 -1.46
CA LYS A 113 14.85 -0.76 -0.97
C LYS A 113 14.16 -0.47 0.36
N LEU A 114 13.17 -1.29 0.73
CA LEU A 114 12.36 -1.11 1.93
C LEU A 114 13.12 -1.56 3.18
N ASN A 115 13.77 -2.72 3.11
CA ASN A 115 14.61 -3.27 4.17
C ASN A 115 15.73 -4.11 3.54
N LYS A 116 16.94 -4.04 4.09
CA LYS A 116 18.11 -4.80 3.65
C LYS A 116 17.89 -6.31 3.63
N LYS A 117 16.91 -6.82 4.39
CA LYS A 117 16.60 -8.25 4.43
C LYS A 117 15.94 -8.78 3.15
N TYR A 118 15.27 -7.95 2.35
CA TYR A 118 14.71 -8.39 1.07
C TYR A 118 15.83 -8.56 0.04
N THR A 119 16.10 -9.81 -0.33
CA THR A 119 17.11 -10.15 -1.35
C THR A 119 16.55 -10.13 -2.77
N LYS A 120 15.22 -10.22 -2.94
CA LYS A 120 14.54 -10.18 -4.24
C LYS A 120 14.02 -8.79 -4.55
N ASN A 121 14.20 -8.34 -5.79
CA ASN A 121 13.67 -7.08 -6.31
C ASN A 121 12.37 -7.30 -7.09
N TYR A 122 11.25 -6.91 -6.50
CA TYR A 122 9.96 -6.88 -7.18
C TYR A 122 9.09 -5.74 -6.64
N ARG A 123 8.01 -5.42 -7.37
CA ARG A 123 7.03 -4.42 -6.93
C ARG A 123 5.97 -5.08 -6.07
N HIS A 124 5.67 -4.43 -4.95
CA HIS A 124 4.83 -5.02 -3.91
C HIS A 124 3.95 -3.98 -3.22
N TYR A 125 2.65 -4.26 -3.12
CA TYR A 125 1.75 -3.42 -2.33
C TYR A 125 1.82 -3.79 -0.85
N VAL A 126 1.91 -2.77 -0.01
CA VAL A 126 1.85 -2.88 1.46
C VAL A 126 0.85 -1.88 2.01
N THR A 127 0.12 -2.25 3.05
CA THR A 127 -0.84 -1.35 3.72
C THR A 127 -0.15 -0.65 4.89
N VAL A 128 -0.44 0.63 5.10
CA VAL A 128 0.05 1.41 6.23
C VAL A 128 -0.98 1.43 7.34
N SER A 129 -0.58 0.99 8.54
CA SER A 129 -1.46 0.91 9.72
C SER A 129 -1.12 1.93 10.81
N GLY A 130 -0.06 2.72 10.62
CA GLY A 130 0.39 3.69 11.62
C GLY A 130 1.60 4.50 11.19
N TYR A 131 1.79 5.64 11.85
CA TYR A 131 2.93 6.52 11.67
C TYR A 131 3.39 7.08 13.02
N LYS A 132 4.71 7.12 13.26
CA LYS A 132 5.32 7.77 14.42
C LYS A 132 6.08 9.00 13.97
N THR A 133 5.51 10.18 14.22
CA THR A 133 6.07 11.46 13.77
C THR A 133 7.46 11.73 14.33
N LYS A 134 7.67 11.53 15.64
CA LYS A 134 8.96 11.76 16.31
C LYS A 134 10.06 10.84 15.77
N ASP A 135 9.74 9.56 15.60
CA ASP A 135 10.72 8.55 15.18
C ASP A 135 10.85 8.46 13.65
N LYS A 136 9.99 9.16 12.90
CA LYS A 136 9.81 9.02 11.45
C LYS A 136 9.68 7.56 11.01
N LYS A 137 8.84 6.79 11.72
CA LYS A 137 8.59 5.37 11.41
C LYS A 137 7.20 5.15 10.85
N VAL A 138 7.11 4.24 9.89
CA VAL A 138 5.87 3.81 9.25
C VAL A 138 5.59 2.37 9.66
N ARG A 139 4.36 2.07 10.08
CA ARG A 139 3.93 0.71 10.40
C ARG A 139 3.30 0.07 9.18
N LEU A 140 3.94 -0.96 8.64
CA LEU A 140 3.49 -1.66 7.45
C LEU A 140 2.83 -2.99 7.82
N ILE A 141 1.73 -3.29 7.14
CA ILE A 141 1.16 -4.63 7.01
C ILE A 141 1.58 -5.11 5.63
N ASP A 142 2.55 -6.01 5.62
CA ASP A 142 3.08 -6.58 4.40
C ASP A 142 2.39 -7.94 4.15
N PRO A 143 1.60 -8.07 3.08
CA PRO A 143 0.92 -9.33 2.75
C PRO A 143 1.85 -10.42 2.23
N ASN A 144 3.15 -10.15 2.14
CA ASN A 144 4.13 -11.12 1.75
C ASN A 144 4.27 -12.22 2.82
N HIS A 145 4.14 -13.47 2.39
CA HIS A 145 4.23 -14.65 3.26
C HIS A 145 5.66 -14.97 3.73
N HIS A 146 6.65 -14.18 3.33
CA HIS A 146 8.04 -14.31 3.77
C HIS A 146 8.23 -13.80 5.21
N THR A 147 7.89 -14.67 6.16
CA THR A 147 7.97 -14.42 7.61
C THR A 147 9.40 -14.12 8.08
N GLU A 148 10.41 -14.56 7.34
CA GLU A 148 11.82 -14.23 7.60
C GLU A 148 12.11 -12.71 7.52
N PHE A 149 11.28 -11.96 6.79
CA PHE A 149 11.44 -10.51 6.61
C PHE A 149 10.47 -9.69 7.45
N THR A 150 9.26 -10.21 7.69
CA THR A 150 8.14 -9.48 8.31
C THR A 150 7.74 -10.02 9.68
N GLY A 151 8.20 -11.22 10.04
CA GLY A 151 7.72 -11.97 11.21
C GLY A 151 6.25 -12.41 11.10
N GLY A 152 5.65 -12.35 9.90
CA GLY A 152 4.23 -12.61 9.67
C GLY A 152 3.29 -11.60 10.32
N LYS A 153 3.81 -10.44 10.76
CA LYS A 153 3.07 -9.41 11.49
C LYS A 153 3.34 -8.03 10.94
N ALA A 154 2.52 -7.07 11.36
CA ALA A 154 2.79 -5.66 11.11
C ALA A 154 4.12 -5.25 11.76
N TYR A 155 4.97 -4.53 11.04
CA TYR A 155 6.28 -4.10 11.53
C TYR A 155 6.51 -2.60 11.33
N TRP A 156 7.37 -2.02 12.17
CA TRP A 156 7.81 -0.65 12.03
C TRP A 156 9.07 -0.59 11.18
N THR A 157 9.09 0.29 10.18
CA THR A 157 10.26 0.57 9.35
C THR A 157 10.49 2.08 9.27
N ASP A 158 11.71 2.48 8.95
CA ASP A 158 12.06 3.89 8.79
C ASP A 158 11.36 4.47 7.55
N LEU A 159 10.91 5.73 7.67
CA LEU A 159 10.43 6.50 6.52
C LEU A 159 11.54 6.65 5.47
N GLY A 160 12.81 6.79 5.89
CA GLY A 160 13.94 6.98 4.98
C GLY A 160 13.87 8.30 4.19
N SER A 161 14.57 8.35 3.06
CA SER A 161 14.56 9.48 2.10
C SER A 161 14.75 8.94 0.68
N LYS A 162 14.91 9.79 -0.35
CA LYS A 162 15.32 9.33 -1.69
C LYS A 162 16.63 8.52 -1.68
N THR A 163 17.54 8.81 -0.75
CA THR A 163 18.89 8.24 -0.69
C THR A 163 19.06 7.20 0.42
N LYS A 164 18.35 7.33 1.54
CA LYS A 164 18.39 6.39 2.67
C LYS A 164 17.29 5.34 2.55
N ASN A 165 17.66 4.06 2.68
CA ASN A 165 16.69 2.94 2.65
C ASN A 165 15.55 3.15 3.65
N GLY A 166 14.38 2.65 3.30
CA GLY A 166 13.12 2.88 4.01
C GLY A 166 11.96 3.02 3.03
N VAL A 167 10.80 3.43 3.56
CA VAL A 167 9.57 3.59 2.75
C VAL A 167 9.78 4.54 1.58
N THR A 168 10.35 5.72 1.83
CA THR A 168 10.51 6.77 0.82
C THR A 168 11.35 6.29 -0.36
N LYS A 169 12.53 5.71 -0.10
CA LYS A 169 13.37 5.19 -1.17
C LYS A 169 12.65 4.11 -1.96
N SER A 170 11.94 3.23 -1.26
CA SER A 170 11.22 2.12 -1.87
C SER A 170 10.07 2.58 -2.79
N VAL A 171 9.26 3.52 -2.31
CA VAL A 171 8.14 4.11 -3.07
C VAL A 171 8.66 4.98 -4.22
N TYR A 172 9.67 5.81 -3.96
CA TYR A 172 10.29 6.66 -4.99
C TYR A 172 10.89 5.86 -6.15
N ASN A 173 11.61 4.76 -5.85
CA ASN A 173 12.16 3.91 -6.91
C ASN A 173 11.05 3.16 -7.66
N ALA A 174 9.97 2.75 -6.98
CA ALA A 174 8.83 2.14 -7.66
C ALA A 174 8.19 3.10 -8.68
N ASP A 175 8.14 4.39 -8.35
CA ASP A 175 7.56 5.48 -9.13
C ASP A 175 8.42 5.83 -10.35
N VAL A 176 9.70 6.11 -10.13
CA VAL A 176 10.64 6.47 -11.21
C VAL A 176 10.76 5.35 -12.25
N GLU A 177 10.69 4.10 -11.83
CA GLU A 177 10.91 2.96 -12.72
C GLU A 177 9.63 2.52 -13.48
N GLY A 178 8.47 3.17 -13.31
CA GLY A 178 7.28 2.75 -14.06
C GLY A 178 6.01 3.56 -13.88
N ASN A 179 5.04 3.29 -14.78
CA ASN A 179 3.87 4.15 -14.98
C ASN A 179 2.69 3.85 -14.04
N ASN A 180 2.91 3.20 -12.91
CA ASN A 180 1.84 2.84 -11.97
C ASN A 180 1.91 3.72 -10.72
N ALA A 181 0.78 4.28 -10.31
CA ALA A 181 0.73 5.17 -9.15
C ALA A 181 1.24 4.46 -7.88
N VAL A 182 2.07 5.13 -7.08
CA VAL A 182 2.76 4.45 -5.97
C VAL A 182 2.13 4.63 -4.60
N MET A 183 1.15 5.51 -4.49
CA MET A 183 0.34 5.67 -3.28
C MET A 183 -1.14 5.63 -3.63
N ILE A 184 -1.91 4.96 -2.78
CA ILE A 184 -3.37 4.99 -2.72
C ILE A 184 -3.72 5.40 -1.28
N TRP A 185 -4.48 6.47 -1.07
CA TRP A 185 -4.74 7.01 0.27
C TRP A 185 -6.05 7.80 0.35
#